data_AF-A0A7Y4R2H7-F1
#
_entry.id   AF-A0A7Y4R2H7-F1
#
_cell.length_a   1.000
_cell.length_b   1.000
_cell.length_c   1.000
_cell.angle_alpha   90.00
_cell.angle_beta   90.00
_cell.angle_gamma   90.00
#
_symmetry.space_group_name_H-M   'P 1'
#
loop_
_entity.id
_entity.type
_entity.pdbx_description
1 polymer ?
#
loop_
_entity_poly.entity_id
_entity_poly.type
_entity_poly.pdbx_seq_one_letter_code
_entity_poly.pdbx_strand_id
1 'polypeptide(L)'
;MANQPSIITRDVDKIYSPTGNLYESVVIISKRARQISINLKEELNNKLADFATTVDNLEEVFENREQIEISKFYERMPKSTTTATEEFLEGKLRYRMREAGAEAAKAE
;
A
#
# COMPACT_ATOMS: atom_id res chain seq x y z
N MET A 1 -9.13 10.55 -16.91
CA MET A 1 -8.58 10.58 -15.54
C MET A 1 -7.07 10.62 -15.68
N ALA A 2 -6.46 11.73 -15.28
CA ALA A 2 -5.05 12.01 -15.54
C ALA A 2 -4.18 10.97 -14.84
N ASN A 3 -3.39 10.27 -15.64
CA ASN A 3 -2.30 9.42 -15.20
C ASN A 3 -1.29 10.35 -14.48
N GLN A 4 -1.44 10.52 -13.16
CA GLN A 4 -0.46 11.30 -12.39
C GLN A 4 0.91 10.68 -12.64
N PRO A 5 1.93 11.49 -12.98
CA PRO A 5 3.26 10.95 -13.23
C PRO A 5 3.71 10.14 -12.03
N SER A 6 4.18 8.91 -12.28
CA SER A 6 4.59 7.98 -11.22
C SER A 6 5.70 8.51 -10.31
N ILE A 7 6.37 9.59 -10.73
CA ILE A 7 7.46 10.25 -10.03
C ILE A 7 7.16 11.75 -10.04
N ILE A 8 6.86 12.28 -8.86
CA ILE A 8 6.72 13.70 -8.60
C ILE A 8 7.80 14.15 -7.63
N THR A 9 8.41 15.31 -7.90
CA THR A 9 9.29 15.95 -6.91
C THR A 9 8.42 16.48 -5.78
N ARG A 10 8.78 16.14 -4.54
CA ARG A 10 8.06 16.59 -3.35
C ARG A 10 8.91 17.59 -2.57
N ASP A 11 8.22 18.55 -1.98
CA ASP A 11 8.80 19.56 -1.12
C ASP A 11 9.19 18.94 0.23
N VAL A 12 10.48 19.01 0.57
CA VAL A 12 11.05 18.41 1.77
C VAL A 12 10.57 19.14 3.04
N ASP A 13 10.32 20.44 2.97
CA ASP A 13 9.89 21.23 4.12
C ASP A 13 8.47 20.83 4.56
N LYS A 14 7.62 20.49 3.60
CA LYS A 14 6.26 19.97 3.87
C LYS A 14 6.27 18.59 4.50
N ILE A 15 7.24 17.74 4.14
CA ILE A 15 7.38 16.41 4.74
C ILE A 15 8.01 16.52 6.14
N TYR A 16 8.88 17.50 6.35
CA TYR A 16 9.53 17.77 7.62
C TYR A 16 8.58 18.37 8.67
N SER A 17 7.74 19.32 8.27
CA SER A 17 6.92 20.14 9.18
C SER A 17 6.04 19.35 10.17
N PRO A 18 5.42 18.20 9.85
CA PRO A 18 4.54 17.48 10.77
C PRO A 18 5.25 16.75 11.93
N THR A 19 6.52 16.37 11.74
CA THR A 19 7.28 15.58 12.73
C THR A 19 8.45 16.35 13.33
N GLY A 20 8.94 17.39 12.66
CA GLY A 20 10.20 18.05 13.01
C GLY A 20 11.44 17.20 12.72
N ASN A 21 11.28 16.03 12.07
CA ASN A 21 12.38 15.18 11.64
C ASN A 21 12.05 14.49 10.32
N LEU A 22 12.81 14.80 9.28
CA LEU A 22 12.60 14.27 7.94
C LEU A 22 12.66 12.73 7.91
N TYR A 23 13.60 12.13 8.64
CA TYR A 23 13.76 10.67 8.65
C TYR A 23 12.59 9.99 9.37
N GLU A 24 12.06 10.61 10.42
CA GLU A 24 10.87 10.09 11.10
C GLU A 24 9.65 10.11 10.19
N SER A 25 9.44 11.21 9.46
CA SER A 25 8.38 11.30 8.43
C SER A 25 8.52 10.19 7.38
N VAL A 26 9.74 9.95 6.89
CA VAL A 26 10.00 8.88 5.91
C VAL A 26 9.67 7.50 6.48
N VAL A 27 10.00 7.24 7.75
CA VAL A 27 9.67 5.98 8.42
C VAL A 27 8.15 5.81 8.57
N ILE A 28 7.43 6.88 8.94
CA ILE A 28 5.96 6.87 9.07
C ILE A 28 5.32 6.56 7.71
N ILE A 29 5.72 7.28 6.66
CA ILE A 29 5.22 7.07 5.29
C ILE A 29 5.52 5.63 4.84
N SER A 30 6.73 5.12 5.09
CA SER A 30 7.15 3.77 4.69
C SER A 30 6.31 2.70 5.38
N LYS A 31 6.06 2.85 6.69
CA LYS A 31 5.20 1.92 7.45
C LYS A 31 3.76 1.94 6.91
N ARG A 32 3.24 3.12 6.59
CA ARG A 32 1.90 3.26 6.02
C ARG A 32 1.80 2.64 4.62
N ALA A 33 2.78 2.89 3.75
CA ALA A 33 2.83 2.29 2.43
C ALA A 33 2.84 0.76 2.47
N ARG A 34 3.53 0.16 3.45
CA ARG A 34 3.52 -1.29 3.67
C ARG A 34 2.13 -1.80 4.05
N GLN A 35 1.41 -1.12 4.93
CA GLN A 35 0.03 -1.49 5.30
C GLN A 35 -0.89 -1.49 4.07
N ILE A 36 -0.84 -0.41 3.27
CA ILE A 36 -1.63 -0.30 2.04
C ILE A 36 -1.28 -1.43 1.07
N SER A 37 0.01 -1.73 0.91
CA SER A 37 0.47 -2.79 -0.01
C SER A 37 0.01 -4.18 0.40
N ILE A 38 -0.03 -4.48 1.71
CA ILE A 38 -0.49 -5.78 2.21
C ILE A 38 -1.99 -5.91 1.95
N ASN A 39 -2.77 -4.87 2.31
CA ASN A 39 -4.21 -4.87 2.09
C ASN A 39 -4.57 -5.03 0.61
N LEU A 40 -3.89 -4.31 -0.29
CA LEU A 40 -4.11 -4.45 -1.74
C LEU A 40 -3.79 -5.87 -2.24
N LYS A 41 -2.71 -6.47 -1.74
CA LYS A 41 -2.31 -7.83 -2.12
C LYS A 41 -3.36 -8.85 -1.67
N GLU A 42 -3.85 -8.72 -0.44
CA GLU A 42 -4.90 -9.58 0.10
C GLU A 42 -6.21 -9.42 -0.68
N GLU A 43 -6.62 -8.18 -0.97
CA GLU A 43 -7.82 -7.91 -1.76
C GLU A 43 -7.73 -8.50 -3.18
N LEU A 44 -6.59 -8.32 -3.85
CA LEU A 44 -6.34 -8.88 -5.17
C LEU A 44 -6.39 -10.42 -5.14
N ASN A 45 -5.70 -11.04 -4.17
CA ASN A 45 -5.69 -12.50 -4.05
C ASN A 45 -7.08 -13.06 -3.80
N ASN A 46 -7.89 -12.40 -2.96
CA ASN A 46 -9.26 -12.82 -2.70
C ASN A 46 -10.10 -12.76 -3.97
N LYS A 47 -9.99 -11.69 -4.77
CA LYS A 47 -10.71 -11.57 -6.06
C LYS A 47 -10.24 -12.58 -7.10
N LEU A 48 -8.97 -12.97 -7.08
CA LEU A 48 -8.43 -13.98 -7.99
C LEU A 48 -8.80 -15.41 -7.56
N ALA A 49 -9.02 -15.66 -6.26
CA ALA A 49 -9.37 -16.97 -5.74
C ALA A 49 -10.70 -17.48 -6.31
N ASP A 50 -11.65 -16.58 -6.60
CA ASP A 50 -12.94 -16.92 -7.21
C ASP A 50 -12.81 -17.51 -8.64
N PHE A 51 -11.66 -17.31 -9.29
CA PHE A 51 -11.36 -17.82 -10.63
C PHE A 51 -10.40 -19.01 -10.62
N ALA A 52 -9.92 -19.44 -9.45
CA ALA A 52 -9.03 -20.58 -9.35
C ALA A 52 -9.80 -21.88 -9.64
N THR A 53 -9.53 -22.51 -10.79
CA THR A 53 -10.08 -23.82 -11.12
C THR A 53 -9.35 -24.90 -10.34
N THR A 54 -10.06 -25.61 -9.46
CA THR A 54 -9.51 -26.70 -8.62
C THR A 54 -9.20 -27.98 -9.41
N VAL A 55 -9.69 -28.10 -10.65
CA VAL A 55 -9.58 -29.32 -11.45
C VAL A 55 -8.65 -29.08 -12.62
N ASP A 56 -7.55 -29.82 -12.64
CA ASP A 56 -6.58 -29.86 -13.75
C ASP A 56 -7.22 -30.69 -14.88
N ASN A 57 -8.09 -30.06 -15.67
CA ASN A 57 -8.72 -30.70 -16.82
C ASN A 57 -7.83 -30.44 -18.05
N LEU A 58 -7.61 -31.46 -18.88
CA LEU A 58 -6.85 -31.36 -20.15
C LEU A 58 -7.52 -30.46 -21.22
N GLU A 59 -8.50 -29.65 -20.83
CA GLU A 59 -9.17 -28.69 -21.70
C GLU A 59 -8.38 -27.41 -21.83
N GLU A 60 -8.47 -26.79 -23.01
CA GLU A 60 -7.86 -25.49 -23.31
C GLU A 60 -8.46 -24.42 -22.38
N VAL A 61 -7.64 -23.87 -21.49
CA VAL A 61 -8.06 -22.80 -20.57
C VAL A 61 -8.20 -21.51 -21.39
N PHE A 62 -9.45 -21.15 -21.68
CA PHE A 62 -9.77 -19.88 -22.35
C PHE A 62 -9.42 -18.67 -21.47
N GLU A 63 -8.98 -17.57 -22.09
CA GLU A 63 -8.71 -16.31 -21.39
C GLU A 63 -9.97 -15.79 -20.68
N ASN A 64 -9.87 -15.62 -19.36
CA ASN A 64 -10.97 -15.06 -18.58
C ASN A 64 -10.93 -13.53 -18.64
N ARG A 65 -11.91 -12.92 -19.33
CA ARG A 65 -12.02 -11.46 -19.48
C ARG A 65 -12.13 -10.72 -18.14
N GLU A 66 -12.80 -11.31 -17.16
CA GLU A 66 -12.98 -10.71 -15.83
C GLU A 66 -11.66 -10.69 -15.05
N GLN A 67 -10.86 -11.77 -15.13
CA GLN A 67 -9.53 -11.82 -14.53
C GLN A 67 -8.60 -10.74 -15.11
N ILE A 68 -8.61 -10.58 -16.44
CA ILE A 68 -7.81 -9.55 -17.14
C ILE A 68 -8.23 -8.15 -16.70
N GLU A 69 -9.53 -7.87 -16.56
CA GLU A 69 -10.02 -6.57 -16.12
C GLU A 69 -9.64 -6.27 -14.67
N ILE A 70 -9.71 -7.26 -13.78
CA ILE A 70 -9.25 -7.14 -12.39
C ILE A 70 -7.75 -6.80 -12.36
N SER A 71 -6.91 -7.55 -13.07
CA SER A 71 -5.46 -7.27 -13.11
C SER A 71 -5.18 -5.86 -13.64
N LYS A 72 -5.81 -5.46 -14.75
CA LYS A 72 -5.67 -4.11 -15.34
C LYS A 72 -6.09 -3.00 -14.38
N PHE A 73 -7.10 -3.24 -13.54
CA PHE A 73 -7.54 -2.26 -12.55
C PHE A 73 -6.47 -2.00 -11.50
N TYR A 74 -5.89 -3.05 -10.92
CA TYR A 74 -4.83 -2.91 -9.90
C TYR A 74 -3.50 -2.40 -10.50
N GLU A 75 -3.20 -2.70 -11.76
CA GLU A 75 -2.05 -2.13 -12.46
C GLU A 75 -2.15 -0.62 -12.65
N ARG A 76 -3.37 -0.09 -12.83
CA ARG A 76 -3.61 1.34 -12.99
C ARG A 76 -3.67 2.11 -11.67
N MET A 77 -3.71 1.41 -10.54
CA MET A 77 -3.73 2.06 -9.24
C MET A 77 -2.40 2.77 -8.94
N PRO A 78 -2.43 3.87 -8.16
CA PRO A 78 -1.21 4.51 -7.70
C PRO A 78 -0.39 3.56 -6.83
N LYS A 79 0.94 3.71 -6.86
CA LYS A 79 1.83 2.98 -5.95
C LYS A 79 1.47 3.30 -4.51
N SER A 80 1.51 2.29 -3.64
CA SER A 80 1.21 2.44 -2.20
C SER A 80 2.04 3.53 -1.51
N THR A 81 3.27 3.77 -1.95
CA THR A 81 4.13 4.87 -1.48
C THR A 81 3.59 6.26 -1.84
N THR A 82 2.93 6.40 -2.98
CA THR A 82 2.34 7.67 -3.44
C THR A 82 1.17 8.02 -2.55
N THR A 83 0.22 7.09 -2.42
CA THR A 83 -0.97 7.22 -1.56
C THR A 83 -0.60 7.47 -0.10
N ALA A 84 0.34 6.71 0.46
CA ALA A 84 0.78 6.89 1.84
C ALA A 84 1.37 8.28 2.11
N THR A 85 2.07 8.85 1.12
CA THR A 85 2.65 10.19 1.29
C THR A 85 1.58 11.28 1.18
N GLU A 86 0.58 11.11 0.32
CA GLU A 86 -0.56 12.03 0.24
C GLU A 86 -1.35 12.02 1.55
N GLU A 87 -1.67 10.84 2.08
CA GLU A 87 -2.33 10.72 3.39
C GLU A 87 -1.54 11.36 4.53
N PHE A 88 -0.20 11.26 4.47
CA PHE A 88 0.69 11.93 5.43
C PHE A 88 0.64 13.45 5.31
N LEU A 89 0.74 13.99 4.09
CA LEU A 89 0.70 15.43 3.82
C LEU A 89 -0.68 16.04 4.13
N GLU A 90 -1.75 15.28 3.95
CA GLU A 90 -3.12 15.68 4.29
C GLU A 90 -3.42 15.57 5.80
N GLY A 91 -2.49 15.07 6.61
CA GLY A 91 -2.68 14.92 8.06
C GLY A 91 -3.71 13.85 8.45
N LYS A 92 -4.03 12.92 7.55
CA LYS A 92 -5.00 11.83 7.79
C LYS A 92 -4.41 10.68 8.61
N LEU A 93 -3.09 10.68 8.80
CA LEU A 93 -2.38 9.64 9.53
C LEU A 93 -2.18 10.01 11.00
N ARG A 94 -2.59 9.11 11.89
CA ARG A 94 -2.17 9.14 13.31
C ARG A 94 -1.00 8.19 13.49
N TYR A 95 0.11 8.70 14.01
CA TYR A 95 1.28 7.92 14.36
C TYR A 95 1.69 8.19 15.79
N ARG A 96 2.36 7.22 16.40
CA ARG A 96 2.95 7.34 17.73
C ARG A 96 4.30 6.66 17.74
N MET A 97 5.29 7.28 18.37
CA MET A 97 6.52 6.61 18.76
C MET A 97 6.16 5.62 19.88
N ARG A 98 6.67 4.38 19.77
CA ARG A 98 6.66 3.46 20.89
C ARG A 98 7.81 3.89 21.79
N GLU A 99 7.52 4.35 23.00
CA GLU A 99 8.58 4.65 23.97
C GLU A 99 9.41 3.37 24.17
N ALA A 100 10.73 3.51 24.01
CA ALA A 100 11.70 2.45 24.22
C ALA A 100 11.72 2.07 25.71
N GLY A 101 10.80 1.19 26.12
CA GLY A 101 10.68 0.72 27.50
C GLY A 101 9.40 -0.04 27.84
N ALA A 102 8.30 0.14 27.09
CA ALA A 102 7.00 -0.38 27.52
C ALA A 102 6.67 -1.84 27.13
N GLU A 103 7.56 -2.53 26.39
CA GLU A 103 7.34 -3.93 25.97
C GLU A 103 8.26 -4.96 26.60
N ALA A 104 9.33 -4.56 27.29
CA ALA A 104 10.15 -5.49 28.06
C ALA A 104 9.49 -5.90 29.40
N ALA A 105 8.49 -5.16 29.88
CA ALA A 105 7.84 -5.39 31.19
C ALA A 105 6.52 -6.18 31.12
N LYS A 106 6.14 -6.72 29.95
CA LYS A 106 4.91 -7.54 29.79
C LYS A 106 5.19 -8.99 29.37
N ALA A 107 6.46 -9.38 29.40
CA ALA A 107 6.91 -10.73 29.03
C ALA A 107 7.66 -11.43 30.18
N GLU A 108 7.41 -11.03 31.43
CA GLU A 108 7.78 -11.77 32.64
C GLU A 108 6.52 -12.18 33.40
#